data_AF-A0A3B8HB95-F1
#
_entry.id   AF-A0A3B8HB95-F1
#
_cell.length_a   1.000
_cell.length_b   1.000
_cell.length_c   1.000
_cell.angle_alpha   90.00
_cell.angle_beta   90.00
_cell.angle_gamma   90.00
#
_symmetry.space_group_name_H-M   'P 1'
#
loop_
_entity.id
_entity.type
_entity.pdbx_description
1 polymer ?
#
loop_
_entity_poly.entity_id
_entity_poly.type
_entity_poly.pdbx_seq_one_letter_code
_entity_poly.pdbx_strand_id
1 'polypeptide(L)'
;MGAACKVLPFRDTVAEFRAMAHKALDDLIDNLEASFQEQPAPTLMELSERLQENRAGFLAATMKATIERLFPDYVDQVSMECPVCSKMLQRKRFESKQISTLQGKFVLRRPYFYCNRCKCGFSPLDEILQLAEELHQHDIQKRITDLAARMPYEEAAHVFQELTGIAVGNHFAHDTLNAVAQSATAERVIPNAEEISRRIEEATTPGAELPILAVG
;
A
#
# COMPACT_ATOMS: atom_id res chain seq x y z
N MET A 1 -8.79 16.42 -45.28
CA MET A 1 -9.62 16.55 -44.06
C MET A 1 -8.67 16.53 -42.88
N GLY A 2 -8.51 17.67 -42.20
CA GLY A 2 -7.43 17.91 -41.24
C GLY A 2 -7.63 17.14 -39.94
N ALA A 3 -6.60 16.38 -39.55
CA ALA A 3 -6.50 15.84 -38.19
C ALA A 3 -6.18 17.00 -37.24
N ALA A 4 -7.17 17.43 -36.46
CA ALA A 4 -6.96 18.35 -35.37
C ALA A 4 -6.11 17.64 -34.30
N CYS A 5 -4.81 17.88 -34.35
CA CYS A 5 -3.90 17.56 -33.26
C CYS A 5 -4.31 18.43 -32.07
N LYS A 6 -5.11 17.87 -31.15
CA LYS A 6 -5.36 18.52 -29.86
C LYS A 6 -4.04 18.51 -29.11
N VAL A 7 -3.32 19.62 -29.16
CA VAL A 7 -2.26 19.93 -28.21
C VAL A 7 -2.93 19.98 -26.85
N LEU A 8 -2.80 18.91 -26.07
CA LEU A 8 -3.21 18.94 -24.67
C LEU A 8 -2.38 20.03 -23.98
N PRO A 9 -2.99 20.92 -23.19
CA PRO A 9 -2.25 21.97 -22.52
C PRO A 9 -1.16 21.33 -21.65
N PHE A 10 0.02 21.94 -21.66
CA PHE A 10 1.08 21.63 -20.70
C PHE A 10 0.49 21.77 -19.29
N ARG A 11 0.15 20.65 -18.66
CA ARG A 11 -0.30 20.65 -17.27
C ARG A 11 0.93 20.95 -16.43
N ASP A 12 0.92 22.07 -15.72
CA ASP A 12 1.86 22.26 -14.62
C ASP A 12 1.42 21.33 -13.48
N THR A 13 1.83 20.07 -13.60
CA THR A 13 1.47 18.97 -12.71
C THR A 13 1.84 19.29 -11.26
N VAL A 14 2.88 20.09 -11.03
CA VAL A 14 3.34 20.50 -9.71
C VAL A 14 2.43 21.59 -9.13
N ALA A 15 2.01 22.58 -9.93
CA ALA A 15 1.07 23.60 -9.47
C ALA A 15 -0.30 23.01 -9.11
N GLU A 16 -0.82 22.11 -9.95
CA GLU A 16 -2.08 21.39 -9.68
C GLU A 16 -1.97 20.50 -8.43
N PHE A 17 -0.85 19.80 -8.27
CA PHE A 17 -0.57 19.01 -7.06
C PHE A 17 -0.50 19.90 -5.81
N ARG A 18 0.20 21.05 -5.89
CA ARG A 18 0.31 22.00 -4.78
C ARG A 18 -1.05 22.52 -4.33
N ALA A 19 -1.92 22.88 -5.28
CA ALA A 19 -3.26 23.36 -4.96
C ALA A 19 -4.08 22.28 -4.21
N MET A 20 -3.99 21.02 -4.63
CA MET A 20 -4.64 19.91 -3.92
C MET A 20 -4.05 19.67 -2.53
N ALA A 21 -2.72 19.71 -2.40
CA ALA A 21 -2.04 19.52 -1.12
C ALA A 21 -2.37 20.64 -0.13
N HIS A 22 -2.46 21.89 -0.59
CA HIS A 22 -2.91 23.01 0.25
C HIS A 22 -4.33 22.80 0.73
N LYS A 23 -5.25 22.38 -0.14
CA LYS A 23 -6.62 22.07 0.28
C LYS A 23 -6.65 20.96 1.35
N ALA A 24 -5.89 19.88 1.16
CA ALA A 24 -5.83 18.80 2.14
C ALA A 24 -5.21 19.25 3.48
N LEU A 25 -4.28 20.23 3.43
CA LEU A 25 -3.72 20.87 4.62
C LEU A 25 -4.75 21.76 5.31
N ASP A 26 -5.55 22.52 4.56
CA ASP A 26 -6.64 23.32 5.11
C ASP A 26 -7.66 22.42 5.83
N ASP A 27 -8.08 21.31 5.21
CA ASP A 27 -8.98 20.32 5.83
C ASP A 27 -8.38 19.74 7.14
N LEU A 28 -7.05 19.52 7.18
CA LEU A 28 -6.34 19.08 8.39
C LEU A 28 -6.35 20.16 9.49
N ILE A 29 -6.12 21.42 9.12
CA ILE A 29 -6.14 22.56 10.05
C ILE A 29 -7.54 22.76 10.64
N ASP A 30 -8.58 22.65 9.81
CA ASP A 30 -9.98 22.76 10.24
C ASP A 30 -10.32 21.70 11.29
N ASN A 31 -9.83 20.46 11.13
CA ASN A 31 -10.03 19.40 12.12
C ASN A 31 -9.28 19.66 13.45
N LEU A 32 -8.28 20.52 13.45
CA LEU A 32 -7.54 20.92 14.65
C LEU A 32 -8.09 22.20 15.29
N GLU A 33 -9.03 22.90 14.65
CA GLU A 33 -9.53 24.22 15.06
C GLU A 33 -9.99 24.23 16.53
N ALA A 34 -10.70 23.19 16.96
CA ALA A 34 -11.19 23.05 18.33
C ALA A 34 -10.07 23.08 19.38
N SER A 35 -8.87 22.59 19.04
CA SER A 35 -7.71 22.57 19.94
C SER A 35 -7.20 23.97 20.28
N PHE A 36 -7.43 24.95 19.40
CA PHE A 36 -7.01 26.34 19.62
C PHE A 36 -7.93 27.10 20.58
N GLN A 37 -9.13 26.58 20.82
CA GLN A 37 -10.16 27.22 21.64
C GLN A 37 -10.35 26.52 23.00
N GLU A 38 -9.70 25.37 23.20
CA GLU A 38 -9.86 24.54 24.39
C GLU A 38 -9.26 25.16 25.65
N GLN A 39 -9.97 25.00 26.78
CA GLN A 39 -9.52 25.43 28.11
C GLN A 39 -9.77 24.32 29.15
N PRO A 40 -8.73 23.88 29.90
CA PRO A 40 -7.33 24.29 29.79
C PRO A 40 -6.72 23.90 28.43
N ALA A 41 -5.62 24.55 28.05
CA ALA A 41 -4.93 24.23 26.81
C ALA A 41 -4.48 22.76 26.81
N PRO A 42 -4.56 22.06 25.66
CA PRO A 42 -4.16 20.66 25.57
C PRO A 42 -2.66 20.50 25.82
N THR A 43 -2.30 19.37 26.40
CA THR A 43 -0.93 18.92 26.59
C THR A 43 -0.29 18.54 25.25
N LEU A 44 1.04 18.43 25.24
CA LEU A 44 1.78 17.98 24.06
C LEU A 44 1.34 16.57 23.60
N MET A 45 0.99 15.68 24.54
CA MET A 45 0.54 14.33 24.24
C MET A 45 -0.80 14.36 23.50
N GLU A 46 -1.76 15.12 24.01
CA GLU A 46 -3.08 15.28 23.39
C GLU A 46 -2.97 15.94 22.00
N LEU A 47 -2.11 16.94 21.84
CA LEU A 47 -1.83 17.54 20.53
C LEU A 47 -1.22 16.54 19.54
N SER A 48 -0.30 15.70 20.02
CA SER A 48 0.33 14.65 19.20
C SER A 48 -0.70 13.60 18.76
N GLU A 49 -1.58 13.17 19.65
CA GLU A 49 -2.66 12.22 19.35
C GLU A 49 -3.61 12.78 18.30
N ARG A 50 -4.05 14.03 18.45
CA ARG A 50 -4.93 14.70 17.46
C ARG A 50 -4.29 14.82 16.09
N LEU A 51 -3.00 15.18 16.03
CA LEU A 51 -2.26 15.19 14.77
C LEU A 51 -2.15 13.79 14.17
N GLN A 52 -1.89 12.78 15.00
CA GLN A 52 -1.79 11.39 14.57
C GLN A 52 -3.13 10.87 14.01
N GLU A 53 -4.26 11.21 14.62
CA GLU A 53 -5.60 10.85 14.16
C GLU A 53 -5.94 11.46 12.79
N ASN A 54 -5.49 12.70 12.55
CA ASN A 54 -5.81 13.43 11.33
C ASN A 54 -4.78 13.24 10.20
N ARG A 55 -3.55 12.79 10.49
CA ARG A 55 -2.47 12.66 9.49
C ARG A 55 -2.85 11.76 8.32
N ALA A 56 -3.60 10.68 8.59
CA ALA A 56 -3.90 9.66 7.60
C ALA A 56 -4.83 10.20 6.50
N GLY A 57 -5.73 11.12 6.83
CA GLY A 57 -6.58 11.78 5.84
C GLY A 57 -5.76 12.63 4.87
N PHE A 58 -4.89 13.49 5.43
CA PHE A 58 -4.01 14.37 4.66
C PHE A 58 -3.07 13.58 3.74
N LEU A 59 -2.38 12.57 4.29
CA LEU A 59 -1.40 11.78 3.54
C LEU A 59 -2.08 10.90 2.47
N ALA A 60 -3.25 10.32 2.75
CA ALA A 60 -4.02 9.58 1.77
C ALA A 60 -4.50 10.47 0.60
N ALA A 61 -5.00 11.66 0.90
CA ALA A 61 -5.42 12.63 -0.11
C ALA A 61 -4.25 13.07 -1.00
N THR A 62 -3.11 13.35 -0.37
CA THR A 62 -1.88 13.73 -1.08
C THR A 62 -1.38 12.60 -1.96
N MET A 63 -1.32 11.37 -1.45
CA MET A 63 -0.86 10.20 -2.21
C MET A 63 -1.76 9.91 -3.42
N LYS A 64 -3.09 9.99 -3.23
CA LYS A 64 -4.06 9.88 -4.33
C LYS A 64 -3.79 10.94 -5.40
N ALA A 65 -3.61 12.20 -5.00
CA ALA A 65 -3.33 13.29 -5.92
C ALA A 65 -2.02 13.05 -6.69
N THR A 66 -0.97 12.59 -6.01
CA THR A 66 0.31 12.24 -6.64
C THR A 66 0.12 11.18 -7.72
N ILE A 67 -0.61 10.09 -7.43
CA ILE A 67 -0.91 9.05 -8.42
C ILE A 67 -1.64 9.65 -9.62
N GLU A 68 -2.68 10.44 -9.39
CA GLU A 68 -3.48 11.02 -10.47
C GLU A 68 -2.70 12.00 -11.37
N ARG A 69 -1.63 12.61 -10.83
CA ARG A 69 -0.76 13.54 -11.58
C ARG A 69 0.46 12.89 -12.23
N LEU A 70 0.99 11.82 -11.65
CA LEU A 70 2.09 11.06 -12.24
C LEU A 70 1.61 10.13 -13.37
N PHE A 71 0.36 9.65 -13.30
CA PHE A 71 -0.19 8.69 -14.26
C PHE A 71 -1.45 9.19 -14.99
N PRO A 72 -1.46 10.43 -15.54
CA PRO A 72 -2.67 11.03 -16.08
C PRO A 72 -3.23 10.25 -17.28
N ASP A 73 -2.35 9.69 -18.12
CA ASP A 73 -2.73 8.92 -19.30
C ASP A 73 -3.41 7.60 -18.96
N TYR A 74 -3.12 7.05 -17.79
CA TYR A 74 -3.70 5.80 -17.29
C TYR A 74 -4.98 6.03 -16.49
N VAL A 75 -5.11 7.17 -15.81
CA VAL A 75 -6.30 7.50 -15.01
C VAL A 75 -7.53 7.72 -15.88
N ASP A 76 -7.38 8.38 -17.02
CA ASP A 76 -8.49 8.69 -17.94
C ASP A 76 -8.42 7.91 -19.27
N GLN A 77 -7.60 6.85 -19.31
CA GLN A 77 -7.36 6.06 -20.52
C GLN A 77 -8.66 5.61 -21.19
N VAL A 78 -8.76 5.85 -22.51
CA VAL A 78 -9.97 5.57 -23.30
C VAL A 78 -9.85 4.27 -24.09
N SER A 79 -8.65 3.94 -24.54
CA SER A 79 -8.39 2.75 -25.35
C SER A 79 -7.05 2.11 -25.00
N MET A 80 -6.96 0.80 -25.18
CA MET A 80 -5.72 0.05 -25.03
C MET A 80 -5.78 -1.31 -25.72
N GLU A 81 -4.64 -1.95 -25.92
CA GLU A 81 -4.59 -3.32 -26.42
C GLU A 81 -4.90 -4.36 -25.34
N CYS A 82 -5.58 -5.43 -25.74
CA CYS A 82 -5.73 -6.61 -24.88
C CYS A 82 -4.36 -7.27 -24.66
N PRO A 83 -3.93 -7.53 -23.41
CA PRO A 83 -2.61 -8.09 -23.12
C PRO A 83 -2.44 -9.54 -23.64
N VAL A 84 -3.54 -10.21 -24.01
CA VAL A 84 -3.52 -11.60 -24.49
C VAL A 84 -3.58 -11.71 -26.01
N CYS A 85 -4.36 -10.86 -26.69
CA CYS A 85 -4.60 -10.99 -28.14
C CYS A 85 -4.32 -9.72 -28.95
N SER A 86 -3.78 -8.68 -28.31
CA SER A 86 -3.43 -7.36 -28.88
C SER A 86 -4.58 -6.63 -29.59
N LYS A 87 -5.83 -7.10 -29.45
CA LYS A 87 -6.99 -6.40 -29.98
C LYS A 87 -7.16 -5.07 -29.26
N MET A 88 -7.31 -3.98 -30.02
CA MET A 88 -7.66 -2.67 -29.46
C MET A 88 -9.04 -2.72 -28.79
N LEU A 89 -9.09 -2.38 -27.51
CA LEU A 89 -10.26 -2.31 -26.65
C LEU A 89 -10.60 -0.85 -26.36
N GLN A 90 -11.89 -0.59 -26.17
CA GLN A 90 -12.37 0.67 -25.60
C GLN A 90 -12.67 0.44 -24.12
N ARG A 91 -12.47 1.48 -23.30
CA ARG A 91 -12.80 1.45 -21.87
C ARG A 91 -14.28 1.09 -21.71
N LYS A 92 -14.56 0.07 -20.92
CA LYS A 92 -15.93 -0.39 -20.67
C LYS A 92 -16.64 0.52 -19.67
N ARG A 93 -15.95 0.88 -18.59
CA ARG A 93 -16.45 1.78 -17.53
C ARG A 93 -15.27 2.33 -16.72
N PHE A 94 -15.58 3.24 -15.82
CA PHE A 94 -14.71 3.48 -14.67
C PHE A 94 -15.10 2.54 -13.54
N GLU A 95 -14.10 2.12 -12.78
CA GLU A 95 -14.24 1.31 -11.59
C GLU A 95 -13.48 1.98 -10.44
N SER A 96 -13.96 1.78 -9.23
CA SER A 96 -13.35 2.34 -8.02
C SER A 96 -12.77 1.21 -7.21
N LYS A 97 -11.48 1.33 -6.82
CA LYS A 97 -10.85 0.42 -5.85
C LYS A 97 -10.61 1.17 -4.55
N GLN A 98 -11.02 0.56 -3.43
CA GLN A 98 -10.59 1.00 -2.12
C GLN A 98 -9.15 0.55 -1.89
N ILE A 99 -8.29 1.49 -1.50
CA ILE A 99 -6.87 1.27 -1.25
C ILE A 99 -6.59 1.66 0.20
N SER A 100 -5.92 0.79 0.94
CA SER A 100 -5.40 1.05 2.28
C SER A 100 -3.89 0.86 2.28
N THR A 101 -3.17 1.93 2.58
CA THR A 101 -1.70 1.93 2.76
C THR A 101 -1.35 2.46 4.15
N LEU A 102 -0.07 2.45 4.51
CA LEU A 102 0.41 3.08 5.74
C LEU A 102 0.18 4.59 5.81
N GLN A 103 -0.06 5.21 4.66
CA GLN A 103 -0.35 6.64 4.56
C GLN A 103 -1.85 6.95 4.70
N GLY A 104 -2.68 5.92 4.87
CA GLY A 104 -4.13 6.04 5.02
C GLY A 104 -4.91 5.37 3.90
N LYS A 105 -6.23 5.62 3.91
CA LYS A 105 -7.21 4.97 3.03
C LYS A 105 -7.76 5.98 2.01
N PHE A 106 -7.86 5.57 0.75
CA PHE A 106 -8.49 6.39 -0.29
C PHE A 106 -9.13 5.50 -1.36
N VAL A 107 -9.96 6.12 -2.21
CA VAL A 107 -10.57 5.46 -3.36
C VAL A 107 -9.87 5.91 -4.63
N LEU A 108 -9.36 4.95 -5.40
CA LEU A 108 -8.77 5.20 -6.71
C LEU A 108 -9.79 4.87 -7.80
N ARG A 109 -10.19 5.88 -8.56
CA ARG A 109 -11.02 5.72 -9.76
C ARG A 109 -10.12 5.43 -10.95
N ARG A 110 -10.39 4.34 -11.66
CA ARG A 110 -9.53 3.81 -12.73
C ARG A 110 -10.36 3.23 -13.89
N PRO A 111 -9.82 3.21 -15.12
CA PRO A 111 -10.53 2.67 -16.27
C PRO A 111 -10.48 1.14 -16.26
N TYR A 112 -11.63 0.51 -16.50
CA TYR A 112 -11.76 -0.94 -16.62
C TYR A 112 -11.98 -1.35 -18.08
N PHE A 113 -11.17 -2.30 -18.54
CA PHE A 113 -11.24 -2.86 -19.89
C PHE A 113 -11.68 -4.32 -19.83
N TYR A 114 -12.35 -4.77 -20.89
CA TYR A 114 -12.80 -6.16 -21.00
C TYR A 114 -12.69 -6.65 -22.43
N CYS A 115 -12.00 -7.79 -22.62
CA CYS A 115 -11.88 -8.42 -23.92
C CYS A 115 -12.93 -9.53 -24.08
N ASN A 116 -13.91 -9.33 -24.95
CA ASN A 116 -14.93 -10.36 -25.23
C ASN A 116 -14.37 -11.63 -25.87
N ARG A 117 -13.20 -11.57 -26.53
CA ARG A 117 -12.52 -12.72 -27.16
C ARG A 117 -11.78 -13.57 -26.14
N CYS A 118 -10.97 -12.94 -25.28
CA CYS A 118 -10.16 -13.61 -24.28
C CYS A 118 -10.89 -13.83 -22.94
N LYS A 119 -12.06 -13.22 -22.77
CA LYS A 119 -12.87 -13.24 -21.54
C LYS A 119 -12.16 -12.70 -20.29
N CYS A 120 -11.10 -11.90 -20.47
CA CYS A 120 -10.38 -11.25 -19.39
C CYS A 120 -10.82 -9.79 -19.22
N GLY A 121 -10.82 -9.31 -17.97
CA GLY A 121 -11.00 -7.91 -17.64
C GLY A 121 -9.90 -7.44 -16.70
N PHE A 122 -9.50 -6.17 -16.85
CA PHE A 122 -8.31 -5.65 -16.20
C PHE A 122 -8.33 -4.11 -16.18
N SER A 123 -7.56 -3.55 -15.24
CA SER A 123 -7.33 -2.11 -15.10
C SER A 123 -5.82 -1.87 -15.20
N PRO A 124 -5.31 -1.15 -16.22
CA PRO A 124 -3.86 -1.02 -16.47
C PRO A 124 -3.08 -0.39 -15.32
N LEU A 125 -3.76 0.53 -14.62
CA LEU A 125 -3.19 1.22 -13.48
C LEU A 125 -2.83 0.25 -12.34
N ASP A 126 -3.45 -0.92 -12.26
CA ASP A 126 -3.19 -1.93 -11.23
C ASP A 126 -1.81 -2.54 -11.41
N GLU A 127 -1.46 -2.88 -12.65
CA GLU A 127 -0.17 -3.47 -12.99
C GLU A 127 0.95 -2.43 -12.84
N ILE A 128 0.73 -1.21 -13.29
CA ILE A 128 1.73 -0.12 -13.24
C ILE A 128 2.05 0.28 -11.81
N LEU A 129 1.02 0.41 -10.96
CA LEU A 129 1.20 0.74 -9.55
C LEU A 129 1.53 -0.49 -8.70
N GLN A 130 1.51 -1.70 -9.28
CA GLN A 130 1.65 -2.97 -8.57
C GLN A 130 0.71 -3.06 -7.37
N LEU A 131 -0.58 -2.77 -7.61
CA LEU A 131 -1.58 -2.79 -6.56
C LEU A 131 -1.84 -4.24 -6.12
N ALA A 132 -1.94 -4.42 -4.81
CA ALA A 132 -2.45 -5.65 -4.25
C ALA A 132 -3.90 -5.85 -4.69
N GLU A 133 -4.33 -7.10 -4.87
CA GLU A 133 -5.73 -7.42 -5.19
C GLU A 133 -6.65 -7.07 -4.01
N GLU A 134 -6.13 -7.16 -2.79
CA GLU A 134 -6.82 -6.86 -1.54
C GLU A 134 -6.95 -5.35 -1.28
N LEU A 135 -7.66 -5.00 -0.20
CA LEU A 135 -7.77 -3.64 0.31
C LEU A 135 -6.41 -3.13 0.84
N HIS A 136 -5.79 -3.91 1.72
CA HIS A 136 -4.52 -3.56 2.34
C HIS A 136 -3.36 -3.85 1.39
N GLN A 137 -2.60 -2.81 1.07
CA GLN A 137 -1.49 -2.90 0.12
C GLN A 137 -0.24 -3.54 0.74
N HIS A 138 0.75 -3.81 -0.11
CA HIS A 138 1.94 -4.58 0.25
C HIS A 138 2.77 -3.96 1.39
N ASP A 139 2.72 -2.64 1.58
CA ASP A 139 3.39 -1.96 2.69
C ASP A 139 2.80 -2.32 4.05
N ILE A 140 1.48 -2.46 4.14
CA ILE A 140 0.76 -2.99 5.31
C ILE A 140 1.03 -4.48 5.45
N GLN A 141 0.81 -5.27 4.38
CA GLN A 141 0.98 -6.74 4.39
C GLN A 141 2.36 -7.13 4.91
N LYS A 142 3.42 -6.46 4.45
CA LYS A 142 4.79 -6.68 4.91
C LYS A 142 4.93 -6.47 6.42
N ARG A 143 4.48 -5.33 6.93
CA ARG A 143 4.66 -4.98 8.35
C ARG A 143 3.83 -5.84 9.29
N ILE A 144 2.60 -6.18 8.91
CA ILE A 144 1.78 -7.07 9.75
C ILE A 144 2.37 -8.48 9.76
N THR A 145 2.92 -8.96 8.64
CA THR A 145 3.60 -10.26 8.57
C THR A 145 4.82 -10.28 9.50
N ASP A 146 5.61 -9.20 9.49
CA ASP A 146 6.75 -9.03 10.37
C ASP A 146 6.36 -9.10 11.86
N LEU A 147 5.24 -8.47 12.24
CA LEU A 147 4.73 -8.55 13.62
C LEU A 147 4.20 -9.95 13.93
N ALA A 148 3.36 -10.51 13.05
CA ALA A 148 2.75 -11.83 13.21
C ALA A 148 3.76 -12.98 13.32
N ALA A 149 4.96 -12.83 12.73
CA ALA A 149 6.05 -13.79 12.88
C ALA A 149 6.71 -13.78 14.27
N ARG A 150 6.44 -12.77 15.11
CA ARG A 150 7.14 -12.52 16.39
C ARG A 150 6.21 -12.54 17.60
N MET A 151 4.91 -12.38 17.41
CA MET A 151 3.92 -12.29 18.49
C MET A 151 2.58 -12.88 18.05
N PRO A 152 1.67 -13.21 18.99
CA PRO A 152 0.31 -13.65 18.67
C PRO A 152 -0.41 -12.71 17.72
N TYR A 153 -1.26 -13.24 16.84
CA TYR A 153 -1.91 -12.46 15.77
C TYR A 153 -2.75 -11.28 16.28
N GLU A 154 -3.46 -11.47 17.38
CA GLU A 154 -4.27 -10.43 18.02
C GLU A 154 -3.37 -9.29 18.55
N GLU A 155 -2.26 -9.63 19.20
CA GLU A 155 -1.27 -8.67 19.69
C GLU A 155 -0.59 -7.94 18.51
N ALA A 156 -0.25 -8.66 17.44
CA ALA A 156 0.31 -8.08 16.22
C ALA A 156 -0.65 -7.05 15.59
N ALA A 157 -1.94 -7.36 15.50
CA ALA A 157 -2.95 -6.43 15.00
C ALA A 157 -3.12 -5.21 15.91
N HIS A 158 -3.14 -5.41 17.23
CA HIS A 158 -3.22 -4.33 18.21
C HIS A 158 -2.03 -3.38 18.10
N VAL A 159 -0.80 -3.91 18.20
CA VAL A 159 0.44 -3.12 18.10
C VAL A 159 0.54 -2.42 16.74
N PHE A 160 0.13 -3.07 15.66
CA PHE A 160 0.11 -2.44 14.34
C PHE A 160 -0.83 -1.23 14.31
N GLN A 161 -2.05 -1.37 14.85
CA GLN A 161 -3.01 -0.27 14.89
C GLN A 161 -2.51 0.87 15.79
N GLU A 162 -1.94 0.56 16.96
CA GLU A 162 -1.40 1.56 17.88
C GLU A 162 -0.28 2.39 17.23
N LEU A 163 0.66 1.74 16.55
CA LEU A 163 1.81 2.41 15.94
C LEU A 163 1.47 3.14 14.62
N THR A 164 0.47 2.67 13.88
CA THR A 164 0.16 3.18 12.54
C THR A 164 -1.11 4.01 12.45
N GLY A 165 -2.03 3.87 13.42
CA GLY A 165 -3.39 4.39 13.34
C GLY A 165 -4.29 3.62 12.36
N ILE A 166 -3.82 2.51 11.79
CA ILE A 166 -4.56 1.74 10.78
C ILE A 166 -5.00 0.42 11.38
N ALA A 167 -6.32 0.25 11.52
CA ALA A 167 -6.91 -1.02 11.88
C ALA A 167 -6.80 -2.03 10.73
N VAL A 168 -6.32 -3.23 11.06
CA VAL A 168 -6.37 -4.43 10.23
C VAL A 168 -7.32 -5.44 10.86
N GLY A 169 -7.98 -6.28 10.04
CA GLY A 169 -8.89 -7.30 10.57
C GLY A 169 -8.15 -8.40 11.34
N ASN A 170 -8.81 -9.03 12.33
CA ASN A 170 -8.18 -10.04 13.20
C ASN A 170 -7.57 -11.22 12.42
N HIS A 171 -8.20 -11.67 11.33
CA HIS A 171 -7.68 -12.76 10.51
C HIS A 171 -6.61 -12.31 9.50
N PHE A 172 -6.47 -11.01 9.25
CA PHE A 172 -5.56 -10.51 8.22
C PHE A 172 -4.09 -10.84 8.51
N ALA A 173 -3.66 -10.74 9.77
CA ALA A 173 -2.30 -11.10 10.18
C ALA A 173 -1.98 -12.58 9.92
N HIS A 174 -2.91 -13.46 10.29
CA HIS A 174 -2.82 -14.90 10.05
C HIS A 174 -2.78 -15.23 8.55
N ASP A 175 -3.71 -14.68 7.79
CA ASP A 175 -3.85 -15.00 6.36
C ASP A 175 -2.65 -14.49 5.56
N THR A 176 -2.16 -13.29 5.88
CA THR A 176 -0.98 -12.71 5.23
C THR A 176 0.28 -13.52 5.56
N LEU A 177 0.48 -13.90 6.83
CA LEU A 177 1.63 -14.73 7.22
C LEU A 177 1.60 -16.09 6.52
N ASN A 178 0.43 -16.74 6.45
CA ASN A 178 0.28 -18.02 5.77
C ASN A 178 0.52 -17.91 4.25
N ALA A 179 0.08 -16.82 3.62
CA ALA A 179 0.37 -16.58 2.21
C ALA A 179 1.88 -16.46 1.95
N VAL A 180 2.61 -15.79 2.85
CA VAL A 180 4.08 -15.72 2.77
C VAL A 180 4.72 -17.09 3.03
N ALA A 181 4.24 -17.83 4.04
CA ALA A 181 4.74 -19.17 4.36
C ALA A 181 4.59 -20.16 3.19
N GLN A 182 3.48 -20.10 2.44
CA GLN A 182 3.28 -20.92 1.23
C GLN A 182 4.33 -20.65 0.15
N SER A 183 4.91 -19.45 0.10
CA SER A 183 5.98 -19.09 -0.83
C SER A 183 7.39 -19.39 -0.30
N ALA A 184 7.51 -19.70 0.99
CA ALA A 184 8.75 -19.93 1.72
C ALA A 184 9.12 -21.42 1.73
N THR A 185 9.38 -21.99 0.55
CA THR A 185 9.78 -23.41 0.44
C THR A 185 11.12 -23.68 1.13
N ALA A 186 11.36 -24.92 1.54
CA ALA A 186 12.59 -25.35 2.21
C ALA A 186 13.85 -24.92 1.42
N GLU A 187 13.83 -25.01 0.09
CA GLU A 187 14.94 -24.60 -0.77
C GLU A 187 15.23 -23.09 -0.73
N ARG A 188 14.24 -22.26 -0.36
CA ARG A 188 14.38 -20.80 -0.27
C ARG A 188 14.79 -20.33 1.11
N VAL A 189 14.42 -21.07 2.17
CA VAL A 189 14.64 -20.66 3.57
C VAL A 189 15.81 -21.36 4.24
N ILE A 190 16.22 -22.54 3.75
CA ILE A 190 17.39 -23.24 4.29
C ILE A 190 18.65 -22.45 3.88
N PRO A 191 19.49 -22.03 4.84
CA PRO A 191 20.74 -21.35 4.52
C PRO A 191 21.67 -22.25 3.70
N ASN A 192 22.54 -21.66 2.89
CA ASN A 192 23.53 -22.42 2.15
C ASN A 192 24.56 -23.08 3.10
N ALA A 193 25.35 -24.04 2.61
CA ALA A 193 26.31 -24.80 3.41
C ALA A 193 27.35 -23.92 4.13
N GLU A 194 27.76 -22.81 3.51
CA GLU A 194 28.72 -21.86 4.08
C GLU A 194 28.12 -21.12 5.29
N GLU A 195 26.89 -20.62 5.14
CA GLU A 195 26.15 -19.96 6.21
C GLU A 195 25.79 -20.94 7.34
N ILE A 196 25.46 -22.19 7.03
CA ILE A 196 25.29 -23.25 8.03
C ILE A 196 26.59 -23.45 8.81
N SER A 197 27.73 -23.57 8.12
CA SER A 197 29.03 -23.78 8.76
C SER A 197 29.40 -22.61 9.67
N ARG A 198 29.19 -21.36 9.20
CA ARG A 198 29.40 -20.15 10.00
C ARG A 198 28.55 -20.15 11.27
N ARG A 199 27.26 -20.49 11.17
CA ARG A 199 26.37 -20.55 12.34
C ARG A 199 26.75 -21.65 13.32
N ILE A 200 27.24 -22.79 12.83
CA ILE A 200 27.76 -23.87 13.67
C ILE A 200 28.97 -23.35 14.45
N GLU A 201 29.93 -22.70 13.79
CA GLU A 201 31.11 -22.13 14.46
C GLU A 201 30.73 -21.10 15.53
N GLU A 202 29.78 -20.21 15.25
CA GLU A 202 29.30 -19.20 16.20
C GLU A 202 28.58 -19.80 17.42
N ALA A 203 27.85 -20.91 17.23
CA ALA A 203 27.06 -21.54 18.28
C ALA A 203 27.78 -22.66 19.04
N THR A 204 28.88 -23.21 18.50
CA THR A 204 29.57 -24.35 19.11
C THR A 204 30.50 -23.90 20.23
N THR A 205 30.30 -24.47 21.42
CA THR A 205 31.22 -24.32 22.55
C THR A 205 32.20 -25.51 22.58
N PRO A 206 33.49 -25.34 22.98
CA PRO A 206 34.43 -26.45 23.00
C PRO A 206 33.94 -27.64 23.86
N GLY A 207 33.82 -28.81 23.25
CA GLY A 207 33.39 -30.05 23.92
C GLY A 207 31.87 -30.31 23.93
N ALA A 208 31.06 -29.43 23.33
CA ALA A 208 29.61 -29.64 23.18
C ALA A 208 29.26 -30.39 21.87
N GLU A 209 28.10 -31.04 21.84
CA GLU A 209 27.54 -31.61 20.61
C GLU A 209 27.22 -30.50 19.59
N LEU A 210 27.23 -30.87 18.31
CA LEU A 210 26.91 -29.94 17.22
C LEU A 210 25.47 -29.42 17.35
N PRO A 211 25.24 -28.12 17.11
CA PRO A 211 23.91 -27.54 17.18
C PRO A 211 23.02 -28.08 16.06
N ILE A 212 21.74 -28.32 16.38
CA ILE A 212 20.73 -28.78 15.43
C ILE A 212 20.11 -27.56 14.73
N LEU A 213 20.07 -27.58 13.40
CA LEU A 213 19.27 -26.63 12.62
C LEU A 213 17.81 -27.10 12.58
N ALA A 214 16.95 -26.48 13.38
CA ALA A 214 15.51 -26.67 13.28
C ALA A 214 14.95 -25.81 12.14
N VAL A 215 14.28 -26.45 11.17
CA VAL A 215 13.55 -25.79 10.09
C VAL A 215 12.07 -26.02 10.36
N GLY A 216 11.33 -24.95 10.67
CA GLY A 216 9.90 -24.96 10.98
C GLY A 216 9.09 -24.16 9.98
#